data_AF-A0A7K2Q4Q3-F1
#
_entry.id   AF-A0A7K2Q4Q3-F1
#
_cell.length_a   1.000
_cell.length_b   1.000
_cell.length_c   1.000
_cell.angle_alpha   90.00
_cell.angle_beta   90.00
_cell.angle_gamma   90.00
#
_symmetry.space_group_name_H-M   'P 1'
#
loop_
_entity.id
_entity.type
_entity.pdbx_description
1 polymer ?
#
loop_
_entity_poly.entity_id
_entity_poly.type
_entity_poly.pdbx_seq_one_letter_code
_entity_poly.pdbx_strand_id
1 'polypeptide(L)'
;MSAAERGEPAGPLPAAQDAAEALVGFKSHLRPTVVPGDAAYLVSRRGVTALGGSGAEVLVPLLDGTRTAGAVRQEAARTLGAEEADAALRSLADAGLIRSTTPAAEDAAEAYWDLAGLDGGV
;
A
#
# COMPACT_ATOMS: atom_id res chain seq x y z
N MET A 1 13.09 0.59 -45.17
CA MET A 1 12.53 -0.61 -44.50
C MET A 1 12.74 -0.40 -43.01
N SER A 2 11.65 -0.09 -42.31
CA SER A 2 11.62 0.46 -40.95
C SER A 2 11.86 -0.57 -39.86
N ALA A 3 12.50 -0.07 -38.80
CA ALA A 3 12.39 -0.39 -37.39
C ALA A 3 11.35 -1.47 -37.00
N ALA A 4 11.86 -2.61 -36.51
CA ALA A 4 11.11 -3.48 -35.63
C ALA A 4 11.42 -3.06 -34.19
N GLU A 5 10.53 -2.27 -33.62
CA GLU A 5 10.43 -2.04 -32.18
C GLU A 5 10.23 -3.40 -31.50
N ARG A 6 11.29 -3.93 -30.90
CA ARG A 6 11.16 -5.05 -29.96
C ARG A 6 10.49 -4.47 -28.72
N GLY A 7 9.21 -4.78 -28.56
CA GLY A 7 8.50 -4.58 -27.31
C GLY A 7 9.28 -5.24 -26.18
N GLU A 8 9.71 -4.43 -25.23
CA GLU A 8 10.20 -4.88 -23.94
C GLU A 8 9.17 -5.86 -23.35
N PRO A 9 9.55 -7.07 -22.93
CA PRO A 9 8.59 -7.95 -22.27
C PRO A 9 8.15 -7.26 -20.98
N ALA A 10 6.85 -7.01 -20.86
CA ALA A 10 6.23 -6.73 -19.58
C ALA A 10 6.76 -7.79 -18.60
N GLY A 11 7.51 -7.37 -17.59
CA GLY A 11 8.11 -8.26 -16.60
C GLY A 11 7.04 -9.20 -16.03
N PRO A 12 7.45 -10.35 -15.45
CA PRO A 12 6.51 -11.31 -14.89
C PRO A 12 5.51 -10.56 -14.01
N LEU A 13 4.21 -10.76 -14.26
CA LEU A 13 3.20 -10.33 -13.31
C LEU A 13 3.65 -10.87 -11.94
N PRO A 14 3.76 -10.02 -10.90
CA PRO A 14 4.16 -10.50 -9.59
C PRO A 14 3.29 -11.70 -9.25
N ALA A 15 3.91 -12.80 -8.82
CA ALA A 15 3.14 -13.98 -8.48
C ALA A 15 2.07 -13.57 -7.45
N ALA A 16 0.90 -14.20 -7.47
CA ALA A 16 -0.15 -13.87 -6.50
C ALA A 16 0.36 -14.00 -5.05
N GLN A 17 1.35 -14.86 -4.81
CA GLN A 17 2.11 -14.92 -3.57
C GLN A 17 2.93 -13.64 -3.30
N ASP A 18 3.73 -13.14 -4.24
CA ASP A 18 4.52 -11.91 -4.08
C ASP A 18 3.63 -10.71 -3.74
N ALA A 19 2.46 -10.62 -4.38
CA ALA A 19 1.49 -9.56 -4.09
C ALA A 19 0.85 -9.72 -2.69
N ALA A 20 0.75 -10.94 -2.17
CA ALA A 20 0.27 -11.20 -0.81
C ALA A 20 1.34 -10.96 0.26
N GLU A 21 2.62 -11.18 -0.08
CA GLU A 21 3.78 -10.97 0.79
C GLU A 21 4.28 -9.52 0.78
N ALA A 22 3.90 -8.73 -0.22
CA ALA A 22 4.20 -7.30 -0.27
C ALA A 22 3.65 -6.57 0.97
N LEU A 23 4.52 -5.76 1.60
CA LEU A 23 4.13 -4.87 2.68
C LEU A 23 3.19 -3.80 2.15
N VAL A 24 2.11 -3.53 2.87
CA VAL A 24 1.08 -2.58 2.45
C VAL A 24 0.90 -1.49 3.51
N GLY A 25 0.82 -0.25 3.04
CA GLY A 25 0.51 0.88 3.90
C GLY A 25 0.12 2.12 3.12
N PHE A 26 -0.29 3.18 3.81
CA PHE A 26 -0.59 4.46 3.15
C PHE A 26 0.65 5.04 2.45
N LYS A 27 0.46 5.84 1.41
CA LYS A 27 1.58 6.60 0.81
C LYS A 27 2.28 7.46 1.88
N SER A 28 3.60 7.63 1.74
CA SER A 28 4.46 8.26 2.76
C SER A 28 4.06 9.69 3.17
N HIS A 29 3.34 10.41 2.29
CA HIS A 29 2.84 11.76 2.54
C HIS A 29 1.44 11.81 3.16
N LEU A 30 0.79 10.66 3.35
CA LEU A 30 -0.49 10.52 4.03
C LEU A 30 -0.24 10.13 5.48
N ARG A 31 -0.96 10.77 6.39
CA ARG A 31 -0.96 10.47 7.82
C ARG A 31 -2.36 10.05 8.23
N PRO A 32 -2.58 8.77 8.55
CA PRO A 32 -3.87 8.29 9.01
C PRO A 32 -4.14 8.74 10.45
N THR A 33 -5.40 9.05 10.75
CA THR A 33 -5.90 9.28 12.12
C THR A 33 -7.33 8.75 12.21
N VAL A 34 -7.56 7.81 13.12
CA VAL A 34 -8.90 7.24 13.34
C VAL A 34 -9.58 8.00 14.47
N VAL A 35 -10.81 8.46 14.24
CA VAL A 35 -11.70 9.02 15.26
C VAL A 35 -12.86 8.04 15.46
N PRO A 36 -12.88 7.27 16.57
CA PRO A 36 -13.89 6.24 16.78
C PRO A 36 -15.32 6.78 16.73
N GLY A 37 -16.18 6.13 15.94
CA GLY A 37 -17.59 6.49 15.78
C GLY A 37 -17.85 7.68 14.85
N ASP A 38 -16.83 8.18 14.16
CA ASP A 38 -16.94 9.26 13.18
C ASP A 38 -16.38 8.81 11.83
N ALA A 39 -15.05 8.82 11.67
CA ALA A 39 -14.36 8.45 10.45
C ALA A 39 -12.86 8.26 10.68
N ALA A 40 -12.19 7.72 9.66
CA ALA A 40 -10.75 7.80 9.55
C ALA A 40 -10.34 8.93 8.60
N TYR A 41 -9.38 9.74 9.01
CA TYR A 41 -8.88 10.87 8.23
C TYR A 41 -7.48 10.59 7.70
N LEU A 42 -7.26 10.90 6.43
CA LEU A 42 -5.94 10.93 5.82
C LEU A 42 -5.52 12.39 5.64
N VAL A 43 -4.53 12.81 6.42
CA VAL A 43 -4.00 14.17 6.38
C VAL A 43 -2.78 14.21 5.47
N SER A 44 -2.74 15.20 4.58
CA SER A 44 -1.58 15.49 3.74
C SER A 44 -1.35 17.00 3.67
N ARG A 45 -0.23 17.41 3.07
CA ARG A 45 0.03 18.83 2.76
C ARG A 45 -1.00 19.45 1.81
N ARG A 46 -1.70 18.63 1.01
CA ARG A 46 -2.65 19.10 -0.01
C ARG A 46 -4.10 19.14 0.49
N GLY A 47 -4.35 18.67 1.71
CA GLY A 47 -5.69 18.61 2.30
C GLY A 47 -5.93 17.35 3.11
N VAL A 48 -7.18 17.19 3.55
CA VAL A 48 -7.66 16.08 4.35
C VAL A 48 -8.70 15.29 3.53
N THR A 49 -8.56 13.97 3.52
CA THR A 49 -9.54 13.05 2.95
C THR A 49 -10.20 12.26 4.08
N ALA A 50 -11.53 12.30 4.17
CA ALA A 50 -12.28 11.48 5.11
C ALA A 50 -12.61 10.12 4.46
N LEU A 51 -12.29 9.04 5.16
CA LEU A 51 -12.69 7.67 4.87
C LEU A 51 -13.81 7.31 5.84
N GLY A 52 -15.04 7.26 5.31
CA GLY A 52 -16.23 6.93 6.10
C GLY A 52 -16.49 5.43 6.18
N GLY A 53 -17.25 5.04 7.22
CA GLY A 53 -17.74 3.68 7.41
C GLY A 53 -16.90 2.86 8.41
N SER A 54 -17.54 1.88 9.04
CA SER A 54 -16.93 0.98 10.03
C SER A 54 -15.70 0.23 9.48
N GLY A 55 -15.71 -0.06 8.17
CA GLY A 55 -14.57 -0.65 7.48
C GLY A 55 -13.30 0.20 7.57
N ALA A 56 -13.41 1.52 7.49
CA ALA A 56 -12.25 2.41 7.52
C ALA A 56 -11.59 2.42 8.91
N GLU A 57 -12.38 2.42 9.99
CA GLU A 57 -11.85 2.38 11.37
C GLU A 57 -11.06 1.10 11.66
N VAL A 58 -11.47 -0.02 11.07
CA VAL A 58 -10.77 -1.31 11.21
C VAL A 58 -9.53 -1.39 10.33
N LEU A 59 -9.63 -0.94 9.08
CA LEU A 59 -8.60 -1.18 8.07
C LEU A 59 -7.44 -0.20 8.17
N VAL A 60 -7.72 1.07 8.52
CA VAL A 60 -6.72 2.15 8.54
C VAL A 60 -5.56 1.87 9.52
N PRO A 61 -5.79 1.39 10.76
CA PRO A 61 -4.70 1.05 11.68
C PRO A 61 -3.81 -0.11 11.20
N LEU A 62 -4.34 -0.99 10.34
CA LEU A 62 -3.59 -2.15 9.82
C LEU A 62 -2.64 -1.77 8.67
N LEU A 63 -2.89 -0.63 8.02
CA LEU A 63 -2.16 -0.11 6.86
C LEU A 63 -0.98 0.80 7.25
N ASP A 64 -0.21 0.37 8.24
CA ASP A 64 0.96 1.10 8.74
C ASP A 64 2.25 0.85 7.94
N GLY A 65 2.24 -0.07 6.97
CA GLY A 65 3.40 -0.43 6.16
C GLY A 65 4.25 -1.56 6.74
N THR A 66 3.89 -2.11 7.91
CA THR A 66 4.64 -3.21 8.55
C THR A 66 4.04 -4.59 8.27
N ARG A 67 2.80 -4.63 7.76
CA ARG A 67 2.06 -5.86 7.49
C ARG A 67 2.00 -6.15 6.00
N THR A 68 2.01 -7.43 5.66
CA THR A 68 1.80 -7.89 4.29
C THR A 68 0.33 -7.73 3.89
N ALA A 69 0.05 -7.61 2.59
CA ALA A 69 -1.33 -7.55 2.10
C ALA A 69 -2.17 -8.77 2.50
N GLY A 70 -1.56 -9.96 2.55
CA GLY A 70 -2.20 -11.17 3.07
C GLY A 70 -2.56 -11.08 4.56
N ALA A 71 -1.65 -10.58 5.39
CA ALA A 71 -1.89 -10.42 6.83
C ALA A 71 -2.99 -9.38 7.11
N VAL A 72 -2.99 -8.25 6.38
CA VAL A 72 -4.05 -7.23 6.53
C VAL A 72 -5.41 -7.79 6.14
N ARG A 73 -5.51 -8.52 5.01
CA ARG A 73 -6.76 -9.19 4.61
C ARG A 73 -7.25 -10.16 5.67
N GLN A 74 -6.37 -11.01 6.19
CA GLN A 74 -6.73 -12.01 7.19
C GLN A 74 -7.22 -11.37 8.49
N GLU A 75 -6.54 -10.32 8.97
CA GLU A 75 -6.92 -9.64 10.22
C GLU A 75 -8.22 -8.86 10.05
N ALA A 76 -8.35 -8.08 8.98
CA ALA A 76 -9.56 -7.31 8.69
C ALA A 76 -10.79 -8.21 8.51
N ALA A 77 -10.62 -9.38 7.88
CA ALA A 77 -11.68 -10.34 7.68
C ALA A 77 -12.28 -10.88 8.99
N ARG A 78 -11.54 -10.84 10.11
CA ARG A 78 -12.05 -11.26 11.42
C ARG A 78 -13.15 -10.33 11.95
N THR A 79 -13.17 -9.08 11.49
CA THR A 79 -14.14 -8.07 11.93
C THR A 79 -15.14 -7.70 10.84
N LEU A 80 -14.67 -7.54 9.59
CA LEU A 80 -15.49 -7.08 8.46
C LEU A 80 -16.04 -8.23 7.60
N GLY A 81 -15.45 -9.43 7.70
CA GLY A 81 -15.62 -10.49 6.71
C GLY A 81 -14.70 -10.31 5.50
N ALA A 82 -14.42 -11.42 4.80
CA ALA A 82 -13.39 -11.46 3.75
C ALA A 82 -13.74 -10.58 2.53
N GLU A 83 -14.98 -10.68 2.02
CA GLU A 83 -15.45 -9.91 0.86
C GLU A 83 -15.36 -8.40 1.10
N GLU A 84 -15.80 -7.94 2.28
CA GLU A 84 -15.81 -6.52 2.63
C GLU A 84 -14.39 -5.99 2.88
N ALA A 85 -13.52 -6.77 3.51
CA ALA A 85 -12.10 -6.44 3.64
C ALA A 85 -11.41 -6.29 2.27
N ASP A 86 -11.67 -7.21 1.34
CA ASP A 86 -11.11 -7.18 -0.01
C ASP A 86 -11.66 -6.02 -0.85
N ALA A 87 -12.95 -5.72 -0.72
CA ALA A 87 -13.56 -4.58 -1.40
C ALA A 87 -13.00 -3.25 -0.88
N ALA A 88 -12.84 -3.10 0.44
CA ALA A 88 -12.27 -1.91 1.07
C ALA A 88 -10.80 -1.70 0.66
N LEU A 89 -9.97 -2.76 0.70
CA LEU A 89 -8.58 -2.69 0.25
C LEU A 89 -8.47 -2.30 -1.23
N ARG A 90 -9.30 -2.90 -2.10
CA ARG A 90 -9.35 -2.54 -3.53
C ARG A 90 -9.72 -1.07 -3.72
N SER A 91 -10.75 -0.59 -3.03
CA SER A 91 -11.15 0.83 -3.11
C SER A 91 -10.01 1.78 -2.73
N LEU A 92 -9.22 1.47 -1.70
CA LEU A 92 -8.07 2.28 -1.30
C LEU A 92 -6.91 2.19 -2.33
N ALA A 93 -6.72 1.03 -2.95
CA ALA A 93 -5.74 0.84 -4.03
C ALA A 93 -6.14 1.65 -5.27
N ASP A 94 -7.40 1.56 -5.71
CA ASP A 94 -7.94 2.26 -6.87
C ASP A 94 -7.94 3.78 -6.66
N ALA A 95 -8.19 4.24 -5.44
CA ALA A 95 -8.03 5.64 -5.05
C ALA A 95 -6.55 6.10 -4.98
N GLY A 96 -5.60 5.17 -5.12
CA GLY A 96 -4.17 5.44 -5.04
C GLY A 96 -3.74 5.95 -3.67
N LEU A 97 -4.39 5.54 -2.60
CA LEU A 97 -4.08 5.98 -1.23
C LEU A 97 -3.04 5.09 -0.55
N ILE A 98 -2.97 3.82 -0.96
CA ILE A 98 -2.01 2.85 -0.44
C ILE A 98 -0.87 2.60 -1.44
N ARG A 99 0.23 2.08 -0.92
CA ARG A 99 1.37 1.57 -1.65
C ARG A 99 1.65 0.14 -1.22
N SER A 100 2.19 -0.65 -2.13
CA SER A 100 2.73 -1.97 -1.85
C SER A 100 4.24 -1.95 -2.09
N THR A 101 5.01 -2.43 -1.13
CA THR A 101 6.47 -2.54 -1.22
C THR A 101 6.84 -4.03 -1.15
N THR A 102 7.54 -4.52 -2.15
CA THR A 102 8.16 -5.84 -2.11
C THR A 102 9.58 -5.72 -1.54
N PRO A 103 10.13 -6.77 -0.90
CA PRO A 103 11.50 -6.75 -0.39
C PRO A 103 12.52 -6.32 -1.45
N ALA A 104 12.41 -6.87 -2.67
CA ALA A 104 13.29 -6.50 -3.78
C ALA A 104 13.19 -5.02 -4.19
N ALA A 105 12.04 -4.37 -4.02
CA ALA A 105 11.89 -2.94 -4.29
C ALA A 105 12.50 -2.07 -3.17
N GLU A 106 12.49 -2.56 -1.93
CA GLU A 106 13.16 -1.91 -0.80
C GLU A 106 14.68 -2.00 -0.97
N ASP A 107 15.22 -3.18 -1.30
CA ASP A 107 16.65 -3.39 -1.59
C ASP A 107 17.15 -2.45 -2.72
N ALA A 108 16.33 -2.27 -3.76
CA ALA A 108 16.66 -1.36 -4.86
C ALA A 108 16.61 0.12 -4.44
N ALA A 109 15.71 0.50 -3.53
CA ALA A 109 15.66 1.84 -2.98
C ALA A 109 16.88 2.11 -2.09
N GLU A 110 17.27 1.16 -1.23
CA GLU A 110 18.51 1.23 -0.42
C GLU A 110 19.74 1.42 -1.33
N ALA A 111 19.91 0.59 -2.36
CA ALA A 111 21.01 0.71 -3.31
C ALA A 111 21.03 2.07 -4.05
N TYR A 112 19.85 2.64 -4.35
CA TYR A 112 19.76 3.98 -4.93
C TYR A 112 20.25 5.06 -3.96
N TRP A 113 19.92 4.94 -2.67
CA TRP A 113 20.37 5.90 -1.64
C TRP A 113 21.86 5.76 -1.32
N ASP A 114 22.39 4.52 -1.31
CA ASP A 114 23.83 4.25 -1.21
C ASP A 114 24.60 4.94 -2.33
N LEU A 115 24.09 4.83 -3.58
CA LEU A 115 24.67 5.50 -4.74
C LEU A 115 24.53 7.04 -4.67
N ALA A 116 23.48 7.55 -4.04
CA ALA A 116 23.28 8.98 -3.82
C ALA A 116 24.21 9.55 -2.72
N GLY A 117 24.97 8.71 -2.01
CA GLY A 117 25.82 9.11 -0.89
C GLY A 117 25.04 9.62 0.31
N LEU A 118 23.75 9.29 0.37
CA LEU A 118 22.85 9.63 1.46
C LEU A 118 22.64 8.36 2.28
N ASP A 119 23.66 7.98 3.05
CA ASP A 119 23.50 6.97 4.10
C ASP A 119 22.33 7.44 4.98
N GLY A 120 21.21 6.70 4.91
CA GLY A 120 20.02 6.92 5.72
C GLY A 120 20.36 6.67 7.18
N GLY A 121 20.93 7.69 7.83
CA GLY A 121 21.40 7.60 9.20
C GLY A 121 20.29 7.25 10.18
N VAL A 122 20.43 6.03 10.73
CA VAL A 122 20.01 5.45 12.03
C VAL A 122 18.60 5.70 12.57
#